data_AF-A0A0C3NTA2-F1
#
_entry.id   AF-A0A0C3NTA2-F1
#
_cell.length_a   1.000
_cell.length_b   1.000
_cell.length_c   1.000
_cell.angle_alpha   90.00
_cell.angle_beta   90.00
_cell.angle_gamma   90.00
#
_symmetry.space_group_name_H-M   'P 1'
#
loop_
_entity.id
_entity.type
_entity.pdbx_description
1 polymer ?
#
loop_
_entity_poly.entity_id
_entity_poly.type
_entity_poly.pdbx_seq_one_letter_code
_entity_poly.pdbx_strand_id
1 'polypeptide(L)'
;MSFQRENTTPQPTPGHSRNYSQVTDDVLVVLTDDLTDTERKKNAEKARQQVEVEQREKECKAKREEARRRKAEEARLEVEWRQREEEEAQWKKVAEEEAKRQRQRMAEEAEKQRQRAQARWDEAAQRLSGAVYDVNTAQRVPGTSVVVTATRRAPCTRCIVSLMAGQCEPGQGKTRACVPCHNKKKTCSWTWEEAVAGPSRKRAGMGSSRGEKKKRMRGKGKGKVTEMEEADDKWEIGGEDEPATPLKGPSGAGVHTWWAEWERERQLQAMERQAEVHETTALAFKRMAEAAERMAEAAEWTANEWALYHTWAEWAEMRRREDVREARMAEFKCRGGGWKRPQSEVEDKNEEADEGVEGDNEEEEDVRGEKEGREEQEGGREQAMEE
;
A
#
# COMPACT_ATOMS: atom_id res chain seq x y z
N MET A 1 -0.72 -23.31 28.17
CA MET A 1 -0.45 -22.81 29.54
C MET A 1 -1.76 -22.32 30.11
N SER A 2 -2.50 -23.20 30.80
CA SER A 2 -3.82 -22.91 31.37
C SER A 2 -3.65 -22.30 32.76
N PHE A 3 -4.02 -21.03 32.92
CA PHE A 3 -4.02 -20.31 34.19
C PHE A 3 -5.20 -20.80 35.06
N GLN A 4 -4.92 -21.74 35.97
CA GLN A 4 -5.81 -22.02 37.10
C GLN A 4 -5.73 -20.86 38.08
N ARG A 5 -6.82 -20.08 38.17
CA ARG A 5 -7.03 -19.08 39.21
C ARG A 5 -7.38 -19.81 40.50
N GLU A 6 -6.46 -19.83 41.45
CA GLU A 6 -6.71 -20.26 42.82
C GLU A 6 -7.57 -19.18 43.52
N ASN A 7 -8.87 -19.45 43.69
CA ASN A 7 -9.77 -18.63 44.51
C ASN A 7 -9.48 -18.87 45.99
N THR A 8 -8.59 -18.07 46.57
CA THR A 8 -8.41 -17.96 48.02
C THR A 8 -9.47 -17.04 48.59
N THR A 9 -10.69 -17.57 48.79
CA THR A 9 -11.72 -16.89 49.58
C THR A 9 -11.34 -16.99 51.06
N PRO A 10 -11.01 -15.88 51.76
CA PRO A 10 -10.68 -15.94 53.18
C PRO A 10 -11.92 -16.41 53.97
N GLN A 11 -11.72 -17.38 54.87
CA GLN A 11 -12.79 -17.85 55.74
C GLN A 11 -13.34 -16.71 56.60
N PRO A 12 -14.67 -16.60 56.76
CA PRO A 12 -15.27 -15.64 57.66
C PRO A 12 -14.88 -15.96 59.10
N THR A 13 -14.18 -15.03 59.74
CA THR A 13 -13.84 -15.08 61.16
C THR A 13 -15.14 -15.22 61.98
N PRO A 14 -15.24 -16.17 62.93
CA PRO A 14 -16.42 -16.34 63.79
C PRO A 14 -16.71 -15.06 64.57
N GLY A 15 -17.71 -14.32 64.10
CA GLY A 15 -18.12 -13.04 64.67
C GLY A 15 -18.69 -13.23 66.07
N HIS A 16 -18.07 -12.52 67.00
CA HIS A 16 -18.45 -12.39 68.40
C HIS A 16 -19.96 -12.07 68.54
N SER A 17 -20.74 -13.02 69.05
CA SER A 17 -22.17 -12.82 69.35
C SER A 17 -22.27 -11.86 70.54
N ARG A 18 -22.42 -10.56 70.26
CA ARG A 18 -22.73 -9.57 71.28
C ARG A 18 -24.11 -9.88 71.85
N ASN A 19 -24.12 -10.32 73.09
CA ASN A 19 -25.30 -10.61 73.87
C ASN A 19 -25.88 -9.26 74.35
N TYR A 20 -26.86 -8.71 73.62
CA TYR A 20 -27.50 -7.43 73.92
C TYR A 20 -28.55 -7.52 75.05
N SER A 21 -28.47 -8.50 75.93
CA SER A 21 -29.51 -8.78 76.95
C SER A 21 -29.41 -7.96 78.24
N GLN A 22 -28.60 -6.90 78.31
CA GLN A 22 -28.52 -6.05 79.50
C GLN A 22 -28.34 -4.58 79.13
N VAL A 23 -29.42 -3.96 78.63
CA VAL A 23 -29.62 -2.52 78.77
C VAL A 23 -30.80 -2.37 79.72
N THR A 24 -30.52 -1.83 80.90
CA THR A 24 -31.51 -1.50 81.92
C THR A 24 -32.47 -0.45 81.37
N ASP A 25 -33.77 -0.75 81.45
CA ASP A 25 -34.90 0.14 81.17
C ASP A 25 -34.92 1.30 82.17
N ASP A 26 -33.99 2.24 82.03
CA ASP A 26 -34.04 3.50 82.75
C ASP A 26 -34.66 4.57 81.85
N VAL A 27 -35.91 4.89 82.18
CA VAL A 27 -36.53 6.20 81.94
C VAL A 27 -36.85 6.50 80.47
N LEU A 28 -37.72 5.69 79.87
CA LEU A 28 -38.53 6.13 78.73
C LEU A 28 -39.61 7.11 79.24
N VAL A 29 -39.24 8.39 79.36
CA VAL A 29 -40.21 9.48 79.42
C VAL A 29 -40.93 9.49 78.08
N VAL A 30 -42.17 9.00 78.09
CA VAL A 30 -43.08 9.05 76.96
C VAL A 30 -43.46 10.51 76.74
N LEU A 31 -42.70 11.20 75.88
CA LEU A 31 -43.13 12.43 75.22
C LEU A 31 -44.24 12.05 74.24
N THR A 32 -45.48 12.10 74.71
CA THR A 32 -46.66 11.55 74.02
C THR A 32 -47.29 12.50 72.99
N ASP A 33 -46.68 13.64 72.67
CA ASP A 33 -47.35 14.71 71.91
C ASP A 33 -46.97 14.84 70.41
N ASP A 34 -46.12 13.98 69.83
CA ASP A 34 -45.70 14.06 68.40
C ASP A 34 -46.07 12.83 67.50
N LEU A 35 -46.97 11.95 67.96
CA LEU A 35 -47.27 10.67 67.28
C LEU A 35 -47.95 10.82 65.89
N THR A 36 -48.81 11.82 65.70
CA THR A 36 -49.55 12.05 64.46
C THR A 36 -48.67 12.60 63.33
N ASP A 37 -47.71 13.47 63.64
CA ASP A 37 -46.78 14.00 62.64
C ASP A 37 -45.79 12.93 62.15
N THR A 38 -45.47 11.96 63.02
CA THR A 38 -44.62 10.83 62.66
C THR A 38 -45.30 9.90 61.64
N GLU A 39 -46.60 9.65 61.76
CA GLU A 39 -47.33 8.84 60.77
C GLU A 39 -47.48 9.53 59.42
N ARG A 40 -47.79 10.84 59.41
CA ARG A 40 -47.84 11.63 58.17
C ARG A 40 -46.51 11.60 57.43
N LYS A 41 -45.39 11.72 58.14
CA LYS A 41 -44.04 11.65 57.58
C LYS A 41 -43.74 10.27 56.98
N LYS A 42 -44.09 9.18 57.68
CA LYS A 42 -43.93 7.80 57.17
C LYS A 42 -44.74 7.55 55.91
N ASN A 43 -45.97 8.06 55.83
CA ASN A 43 -46.82 7.91 54.64
C ASN A 43 -46.27 8.72 53.45
N ALA A 44 -45.77 9.94 53.69
CA ALA A 44 -45.11 10.74 52.67
C ALA A 44 -43.81 10.07 52.16
N GLU A 45 -43.03 9.45 53.05
CA GLU A 45 -41.83 8.71 52.66
C GLU A 45 -42.17 7.46 51.83
N LYS A 46 -43.17 6.69 52.23
CA LYS A 46 -43.67 5.54 51.43
C LYS A 46 -44.14 5.97 50.04
N ALA A 47 -44.86 7.08 49.94
CA ALA A 47 -45.30 7.62 48.65
C ALA A 47 -44.10 8.02 47.78
N ARG A 48 -43.07 8.65 48.36
CA ARG A 48 -41.81 8.98 47.64
C ARG A 48 -41.09 7.72 47.15
N GLN A 49 -40.99 6.70 48.00
CA GLN A 49 -40.36 5.41 47.63
C GLN A 49 -41.12 4.73 46.49
N GLN A 50 -42.46 4.77 46.49
CA GLN A 50 -43.27 4.23 45.39
C GLN A 50 -43.01 4.94 44.06
N VAL A 51 -42.97 6.28 44.08
CA VAL A 51 -42.66 7.08 42.87
C VAL A 51 -41.25 6.79 42.36
N GLU A 52 -40.26 6.64 43.24
CA GLU A 52 -38.88 6.32 42.85
C GLU A 52 -38.78 4.93 42.22
N VAL A 53 -39.47 3.93 42.77
CA VAL A 53 -39.52 2.57 42.20
C VAL A 53 -40.18 2.58 40.82
N GLU A 54 -41.30 3.29 40.67
CA GLU A 54 -41.98 3.43 39.38
C GLU A 54 -41.09 4.14 38.34
N GLN A 55 -40.34 5.16 38.75
CA GLN A 55 -39.38 5.86 37.90
C GLN A 55 -38.24 4.94 37.44
N ARG A 56 -37.67 4.15 38.36
CA ARG A 56 -36.62 3.16 38.04
C ARG A 56 -37.13 2.06 37.11
N GLU A 57 -38.38 1.62 37.27
CA GLU A 57 -38.98 0.64 36.36
C GLU A 57 -39.13 1.22 34.94
N LYS A 58 -39.59 2.47 34.81
CA LYS A 58 -39.69 3.17 33.53
C LYS A 58 -38.31 3.34 32.86
N GLU A 59 -37.29 3.72 33.64
CA GLU A 59 -35.91 3.84 33.14
C GLU A 59 -35.34 2.49 32.68
N CYS A 60 -35.51 1.43 33.47
CA CYS A 60 -35.10 0.07 33.10
C CYS A 60 -35.82 -0.40 31.83
N LYS A 61 -37.11 -0.08 31.67
CA LYS A 61 -37.87 -0.40 30.47
C LYS A 61 -37.36 0.37 29.25
N ALA A 62 -37.08 1.66 29.39
CA ALA A 62 -36.50 2.48 28.32
C ALA A 62 -35.13 1.96 27.89
N LYS A 63 -34.22 1.65 28.83
CA LYS A 63 -32.90 1.06 28.55
C LYS A 63 -33.01 -0.28 27.80
N ARG A 64 -33.98 -1.12 28.18
CA ARG A 64 -34.24 -2.39 27.48
C ARG A 64 -34.75 -2.20 26.06
N GLU A 65 -35.59 -1.18 25.83
CA GLU A 65 -36.08 -0.85 24.50
C GLU A 65 -34.97 -0.28 23.62
N GLU A 66 -34.15 0.62 24.15
CA GLU A 66 -32.99 1.17 23.43
C GLU A 66 -32.00 0.07 23.04
N ALA A 67 -31.69 -0.84 23.96
CA ALA A 67 -30.83 -1.99 23.66
C ALA A 67 -31.43 -2.89 22.56
N ARG A 68 -32.76 -3.04 22.50
CA ARG A 68 -33.43 -3.76 21.39
C ARG A 68 -33.33 -3.01 20.07
N ARG A 69 -33.45 -1.68 20.07
CA ARG A 69 -33.29 -0.85 18.86
C ARG A 69 -31.88 -0.95 18.31
N ARG A 70 -30.86 -0.81 19.17
CA ARG A 70 -29.44 -0.96 18.78
C ARG A 70 -29.16 -2.33 18.15
N LYS A 71 -29.66 -3.42 18.75
CA LYS A 71 -29.52 -4.77 18.18
C LYS A 71 -30.24 -4.95 16.83
N ALA A 72 -31.40 -4.33 16.66
CA ALA A 72 -32.13 -4.39 15.40
C ALA A 72 -31.44 -3.57 14.29
N GLU A 73 -30.81 -2.46 14.64
CA GLU A 73 -30.01 -1.64 13.73
C GLU A 73 -28.72 -2.36 13.32
N GLU A 74 -27.99 -2.94 14.26
CA GLU A 74 -26.81 -3.76 14.01
C GLU A 74 -27.13 -4.93 13.06
N ALA A 75 -28.24 -5.64 13.31
CA ALA A 75 -28.70 -6.72 12.43
C ALA A 75 -29.07 -6.23 11.01
N ARG A 76 -29.58 -4.99 10.87
CA ARG A 76 -29.86 -4.39 9.54
C ARG A 76 -28.56 -4.08 8.80
N LEU A 77 -27.58 -3.50 9.50
CA LEU A 77 -26.27 -3.19 8.93
C LEU A 77 -25.52 -4.47 8.51
N GLU A 78 -25.62 -5.55 9.28
CA GLU A 78 -25.01 -6.84 8.91
C GLU A 78 -25.62 -7.40 7.61
N VAL A 79 -26.94 -7.30 7.44
CA VAL A 79 -27.62 -7.73 6.21
C VAL A 79 -27.22 -6.86 5.02
N GLU A 80 -27.17 -5.54 5.18
CA GLU A 80 -26.73 -4.62 4.12
C GLU A 80 -25.27 -4.90 3.71
N TRP A 81 -24.39 -5.14 4.68
CA TRP A 81 -23.00 -5.44 4.42
C TRP A 81 -22.83 -6.75 3.65
N ARG A 82 -23.54 -7.83 4.05
CA ARG A 82 -23.56 -9.09 3.30
C ARG A 82 -24.08 -8.91 1.87
N GLN A 83 -25.11 -8.08 1.69
CA GLN A 83 -25.63 -7.78 0.36
C GLN A 83 -24.57 -7.10 -0.51
N ARG A 84 -23.81 -6.13 0.03
CA ARG A 84 -22.72 -5.49 -0.71
C ARG A 84 -21.61 -6.48 -1.07
N GLU A 85 -21.24 -7.39 -0.16
CA GLU A 85 -20.25 -8.43 -0.47
C GLU A 85 -20.71 -9.36 -1.59
N GLU A 86 -22.00 -9.75 -1.60
CA GLU A 86 -22.58 -10.56 -2.66
C GLU A 86 -22.59 -9.83 -4.00
N GLU A 87 -22.97 -8.56 -4.03
CA GLU A 87 -22.93 -7.71 -5.22
C GLU A 87 -21.51 -7.54 -5.75
N GLU A 88 -20.52 -7.31 -4.87
CA GLU A 88 -19.12 -7.20 -5.26
C GLU A 88 -18.59 -8.54 -5.82
N ALA A 89 -18.97 -9.66 -5.22
CA ALA A 89 -18.62 -10.99 -5.72
C ALA A 89 -19.23 -11.26 -7.11
N GLN A 90 -20.45 -10.78 -7.37
CA GLN A 90 -21.07 -10.86 -8.69
C GLN A 90 -20.33 -10.00 -9.72
N TRP A 91 -20.00 -8.75 -9.37
CA TRP A 91 -19.22 -7.86 -10.22
C TRP A 91 -17.85 -8.44 -10.57
N LYS A 92 -17.14 -9.00 -9.60
CA LYS A 92 -15.85 -9.68 -9.82
C LYS A 92 -15.97 -10.86 -10.79
N LYS A 93 -17.03 -11.66 -10.68
CA LYS A 93 -17.29 -12.78 -11.61
C LYS A 93 -17.54 -12.28 -13.04
N VAL A 94 -18.34 -11.23 -13.21
CA VAL A 94 -18.61 -10.65 -14.54
C VAL A 94 -17.32 -10.08 -15.15
N ALA A 95 -16.54 -9.34 -14.37
CA ALA A 95 -15.26 -8.78 -14.82
C ALA A 95 -14.25 -9.89 -15.20
N GLU A 96 -14.17 -10.98 -14.42
CA GLU A 96 -13.30 -12.12 -14.75
C GLU A 96 -13.76 -12.84 -16.03
N GLU A 97 -15.06 -13.00 -16.21
CA GLU A 97 -15.64 -13.62 -17.40
C GLU A 97 -15.38 -12.78 -18.66
N GLU A 98 -15.54 -11.46 -18.55
CA GLU A 98 -15.20 -10.53 -19.64
C GLU A 98 -13.69 -10.56 -19.96
N ALA A 99 -12.82 -10.59 -18.94
CA ALA A 99 -11.38 -10.73 -19.14
C ALA A 99 -11.01 -12.05 -19.83
N LYS A 100 -11.71 -13.15 -19.52
CA LYS A 100 -11.55 -14.43 -20.23
C LYS A 100 -11.97 -14.31 -21.69
N ARG A 101 -13.10 -13.66 -21.99
CA ARG A 101 -13.53 -13.40 -23.38
C ARG A 101 -12.53 -12.53 -24.15
N GLN A 102 -11.94 -11.52 -23.51
CA GLN A 102 -10.88 -10.72 -24.13
C GLN A 102 -9.63 -11.56 -24.43
N ARG A 103 -9.18 -12.39 -23.49
CA ARG A 103 -8.05 -13.31 -23.71
C ARG A 103 -8.32 -14.30 -24.84
N GLN A 104 -9.53 -14.84 -24.94
CA GLN A 104 -9.92 -15.72 -26.03
C GLN A 104 -9.85 -15.01 -27.39
N ARG A 105 -10.38 -13.79 -27.51
CA ARG A 105 -10.29 -12.98 -28.73
C ARG A 105 -8.84 -12.72 -29.15
N MET A 106 -7.98 -12.35 -28.20
CA MET A 106 -6.55 -12.13 -28.45
C MET A 106 -5.84 -13.42 -28.86
N ALA A 107 -6.18 -14.56 -28.27
CA ALA A 107 -5.61 -15.86 -28.62
C ALA A 107 -6.04 -16.31 -30.03
N GLU A 108 -7.31 -16.15 -30.38
CA GLU A 108 -7.84 -16.44 -31.73
C GLU A 108 -7.18 -15.56 -32.79
N GLU A 109 -7.02 -14.26 -32.51
CA GLU A 109 -6.34 -13.35 -33.43
C GLU A 109 -4.86 -13.71 -33.59
N ALA A 110 -4.17 -14.05 -32.49
CA ALA A 110 -2.78 -14.52 -32.53
C ALA A 110 -2.64 -15.82 -33.34
N GLU A 111 -3.58 -16.75 -33.22
CA GLU A 111 -3.60 -17.97 -34.02
C GLU A 111 -3.80 -17.66 -35.51
N LYS A 112 -4.75 -16.78 -35.84
CA LYS A 112 -4.99 -16.32 -37.22
C LYS A 112 -3.74 -15.65 -37.80
N GLN A 113 -3.00 -14.87 -37.01
CA GLN A 113 -1.72 -14.31 -37.43
C GLN A 113 -0.66 -15.40 -37.67
N ARG A 114 -0.59 -16.43 -36.82
CA ARG A 114 0.32 -17.57 -37.03
C ARG A 114 -0.01 -18.33 -38.31
N GLN A 115 -1.28 -18.61 -38.58
CA GLN A 115 -1.72 -19.27 -39.81
C GLN A 115 -1.34 -18.46 -41.05
N ARG A 116 -1.52 -17.14 -41.03
CA ARG A 116 -1.05 -16.24 -42.11
C ARG A 116 0.46 -16.27 -42.29
N ALA A 117 1.21 -16.26 -41.19
CA ALA A 117 2.66 -16.36 -41.24
C ALA A 117 3.11 -17.71 -41.84
N GLN A 118 2.47 -18.81 -41.44
CA GLN A 118 2.73 -20.14 -41.97
C GLN A 118 2.44 -20.23 -43.48
N ALA A 119 1.30 -19.70 -43.94
CA ALA A 119 0.97 -19.64 -45.36
C ALA A 119 2.03 -18.88 -46.18
N ARG A 120 2.56 -17.77 -45.65
CA ARG A 120 3.67 -17.04 -46.29
C ARG A 120 4.96 -17.85 -46.35
N TRP A 121 5.27 -18.62 -45.30
CA TRP A 121 6.41 -19.53 -45.28
C TRP A 121 6.26 -20.66 -46.31
N ASP A 122 5.07 -21.26 -46.40
CA ASP A 122 4.80 -22.33 -47.37
C ASP A 122 4.89 -21.80 -48.81
N GLU A 123 4.37 -20.60 -49.08
CA GLU A 123 4.51 -19.94 -50.39
C GLU A 123 5.98 -19.68 -50.74
N ALA A 124 6.77 -19.15 -49.80
CA ALA A 124 8.20 -18.92 -50.01
C ALA A 124 8.96 -20.23 -50.24
N ALA A 125 8.64 -21.29 -49.48
CA ALA A 125 9.23 -22.62 -49.65
C ALA A 125 8.88 -23.24 -51.01
N GLN A 126 7.65 -23.06 -51.49
CA GLN A 126 7.24 -23.49 -52.83
C GLN A 126 8.01 -22.74 -53.93
N ARG A 127 8.15 -21.41 -53.81
CA ARG A 127 8.94 -20.61 -54.78
C ARG A 127 10.41 -21.05 -54.83
N LEU A 128 11.02 -21.31 -53.67
CA LEU A 128 12.39 -21.81 -53.59
C LEU A 128 12.53 -23.21 -54.20
N SER A 129 11.58 -24.10 -53.91
CA SER A 129 11.58 -25.47 -54.46
C SER A 129 11.41 -25.45 -55.99
N GLY A 130 10.52 -24.60 -56.53
CA GLY A 130 10.34 -24.44 -57.98
C GLY A 130 11.62 -23.95 -58.69
N ALA A 131 12.30 -22.94 -58.14
CA ALA A 131 13.55 -22.43 -58.70
C ALA A 131 14.68 -23.49 -58.73
N VAL A 132 14.75 -24.36 -57.72
CA VAL A 132 15.75 -25.45 -57.67
C VAL A 132 15.48 -26.53 -58.73
N TYR A 133 14.20 -26.77 -59.07
CA TYR A 133 13.84 -27.69 -60.15
C TYR A 133 14.15 -27.13 -61.55
N ASP A 134 13.96 -25.83 -61.79
CA ASP A 134 14.29 -25.19 -63.08
C ASP A 134 15.81 -25.11 -63.35
N VAL A 135 16.64 -24.93 -62.31
CA VAL A 135 18.11 -24.96 -62.46
C VAL A 135 18.61 -26.35 -62.86
N ASN A 136 17.95 -27.43 -62.43
CA ASN A 136 18.32 -28.80 -62.80
C ASN A 136 17.84 -29.22 -64.20
N THR A 137 16.81 -28.57 -64.75
CA THR A 137 16.26 -28.91 -66.08
C THR A 137 16.82 -28.03 -67.20
N ALA A 138 17.27 -26.80 -66.93
CA ALA A 138 17.75 -25.86 -67.94
C ALA A 138 19.22 -26.06 -68.40
N GLN A 139 19.95 -27.04 -67.89
CA GLN A 139 21.36 -27.23 -68.24
C GLN A 139 21.74 -28.68 -68.56
N ARG A 140 21.19 -29.20 -69.66
CA ARG A 140 21.86 -30.24 -70.46
C ARG A 140 22.10 -29.72 -71.87
N VAL A 141 22.92 -28.68 -71.97
CA VAL A 141 23.66 -28.41 -73.22
C VAL A 141 24.96 -29.22 -73.14
N PRO A 142 25.17 -30.22 -74.00
CA PRO A 142 26.41 -30.97 -74.03
C PRO A 142 27.51 -30.08 -74.62
N GLY A 143 28.39 -29.54 -73.78
CA GLY A 143 29.57 -28.83 -74.29
C GLY A 143 30.34 -27.94 -73.31
N THR A 144 29.72 -27.45 -72.24
CA THR A 144 30.40 -26.55 -71.30
C THR A 144 30.11 -26.93 -69.87
N SER A 145 30.91 -27.87 -69.34
CA SER A 145 31.01 -28.14 -67.91
C SER A 145 31.65 -26.95 -67.22
N VAL A 146 30.84 -25.95 -66.83
CA VAL A 146 31.27 -24.99 -65.81
C VAL A 146 31.16 -25.73 -64.48
N VAL A 147 32.22 -26.47 -64.16
CA VAL A 147 32.45 -27.02 -62.83
C VAL A 147 32.65 -25.83 -61.90
N VAL A 148 31.56 -25.33 -61.29
CA VAL A 148 31.67 -24.47 -60.11
C VAL A 148 32.10 -25.38 -58.97
N THR A 149 33.40 -25.71 -58.96
CA THR A 149 34.06 -26.23 -57.77
C THR A 149 34.09 -25.08 -56.78
N ALA A 150 33.04 -24.96 -55.97
CA ALA A 150 33.14 -24.27 -54.71
C ALA A 150 34.18 -25.04 -53.90
N THR A 151 35.45 -24.63 -54.00
CA THR A 151 36.58 -25.10 -53.20
C THR A 151 36.42 -24.58 -51.77
N ARG A 152 35.29 -24.90 -51.15
CA ARG A 152 35.03 -24.64 -49.75
C ARG A 152 35.70 -25.76 -48.97
N ARG A 153 36.91 -25.50 -48.47
CA ARG A 153 37.51 -26.37 -47.45
C ARG A 153 36.61 -26.33 -46.22
N ALA A 154 36.06 -27.48 -45.86
CA ALA A 154 35.31 -27.64 -44.62
C ALA A 154 36.15 -27.14 -43.43
N PRO A 155 35.54 -26.49 -42.43
CA PRO A 155 36.24 -26.12 -41.21
C PRO A 155 36.84 -27.37 -40.57
N CYS A 156 38.07 -27.26 -40.05
CA CYS A 156 38.71 -28.42 -39.46
C CYS A 156 37.93 -28.90 -38.22
N THR A 157 37.93 -30.21 -37.95
CA THR A 157 37.21 -30.83 -36.82
C THR A 157 37.50 -30.16 -35.48
N ARG A 158 38.72 -29.65 -35.28
CA ARG A 158 39.11 -28.93 -34.07
C ARG A 158 38.36 -27.61 -33.88
N CYS A 159 38.06 -26.89 -34.96
CA CYS A 159 37.28 -25.65 -34.89
C CYS A 159 35.80 -25.93 -34.62
N ILE A 160 35.25 -27.00 -35.18
CA ILE A 160 33.86 -27.43 -34.90
C ILE A 160 33.70 -27.77 -33.41
N VAL A 161 34.61 -28.57 -32.86
CA VAL A 161 34.59 -28.94 -31.42
C VAL A 161 34.80 -27.73 -30.52
N SER A 162 35.70 -26.81 -30.88
CA SER A 162 35.98 -25.60 -30.07
C SER A 162 34.81 -24.60 -30.10
N LEU A 163 34.07 -24.54 -31.20
CA LEU A 163 32.86 -23.71 -31.33
C LEU A 163 31.73 -24.25 -30.44
N MET A 164 31.48 -25.57 -30.47
CA MET A 164 30.48 -26.18 -29.61
C MET A 164 30.82 -26.04 -28.11
N ALA A 165 32.10 -25.99 -27.77
CA ALA A 165 32.57 -25.76 -26.40
C ALA A 165 32.58 -24.27 -25.99
N GLY A 166 32.23 -23.33 -26.87
CA GLY A 166 32.27 -21.89 -26.60
C GLY A 166 33.69 -21.31 -26.42
N GLN A 167 34.74 -22.06 -26.81
CA GLN A 167 36.14 -21.68 -26.62
C GLN A 167 36.74 -20.92 -27.82
N CYS A 168 35.93 -20.62 -28.82
CA CYS A 168 36.36 -19.94 -30.03
C CYS A 168 35.38 -18.82 -30.38
N GLU A 169 35.81 -17.57 -30.23
CA GLU A 169 35.08 -16.42 -30.72
C GLU A 169 35.50 -16.10 -32.16
N PRO A 170 34.55 -15.88 -33.10
CA PRO A 170 34.87 -15.37 -34.42
C PRO A 170 35.54 -14.00 -34.28
N GLY A 171 36.80 -13.88 -34.70
CA GLY A 171 37.50 -12.60 -34.65
C GLY A 171 36.81 -11.57 -35.54
N GLN A 172 36.49 -10.38 -35.01
CA GLN A 172 35.81 -9.29 -35.72
C GLN A 172 36.69 -8.55 -36.76
N GLY A 173 37.82 -9.16 -37.16
CA GLY A 173 38.79 -8.58 -38.10
C GLY A 173 38.62 -9.06 -39.54
N LYS A 174 39.29 -8.38 -40.48
CA LYS A 174 39.30 -8.74 -41.92
C LYS A 174 39.80 -10.17 -42.20
N THR A 175 40.56 -10.77 -41.28
CA THR A 175 40.99 -12.16 -41.33
C THR A 175 40.01 -13.06 -40.58
N ARG A 176 39.14 -13.76 -41.33
CA ARG A 176 38.08 -14.67 -40.84
C ARG A 176 38.60 -16.00 -40.27
N ALA A 177 39.72 -15.99 -39.56
CA ALA A 177 40.31 -17.17 -38.95
C ALA A 177 40.11 -17.10 -37.43
N CYS A 178 39.80 -18.25 -36.83
CA CYS A 178 39.79 -18.39 -35.37
C CYS A 178 41.16 -18.00 -34.78
N VAL A 179 41.24 -17.40 -33.58
CA VAL A 179 42.53 -16.98 -32.99
C VAL A 179 43.58 -18.12 -32.97
N PRO A 180 43.23 -19.38 -32.60
CA PRO A 180 44.16 -20.51 -32.69
C PRO A 180 44.59 -20.87 -34.12
N CYS A 181 43.75 -20.61 -35.12
CA CYS A 181 43.99 -20.87 -36.53
C CYS A 181 44.92 -19.82 -37.15
N HIS A 182 44.68 -18.56 -36.79
CA HIS A 182 45.46 -17.40 -37.20
C HIS A 182 46.91 -17.53 -36.72
N ASN A 183 47.12 -17.88 -35.45
CA ASN A 183 48.46 -18.06 -34.87
C ASN A 183 49.27 -19.18 -35.55
N LYS A 184 48.59 -20.14 -36.20
CA LYS A 184 49.23 -21.24 -36.94
C LYS A 184 49.30 -21.01 -38.45
N LYS A 185 48.94 -19.80 -38.93
CA LYS A 185 48.81 -19.46 -40.36
C LYS A 185 47.99 -20.47 -41.17
N LYS A 186 47.01 -21.14 -40.54
CA LYS A 186 46.12 -22.09 -41.22
C LYS A 186 44.84 -21.35 -41.62
N THR A 187 44.52 -21.36 -42.91
CA THR A 187 43.28 -20.80 -43.46
C THR A 187 42.10 -21.72 -43.13
N CYS A 188 41.28 -21.31 -42.16
CA CYS A 188 39.99 -21.89 -41.85
C CYS A 188 38.94 -20.80 -42.09
N SER A 189 38.20 -20.88 -43.19
CA SER A 189 37.17 -19.90 -43.55
C SER A 189 35.81 -20.35 -43.04
N TRP A 190 35.21 -19.57 -42.14
CA TRP A 190 33.80 -19.71 -41.77
C TRP A 190 32.94 -18.75 -42.60
N THR A 191 31.78 -19.20 -43.07
CA THR A 191 30.74 -18.34 -43.65
C THR A 191 29.76 -17.94 -42.55
N TRP A 192 29.39 -16.66 -42.52
CA TRP A 192 28.53 -16.05 -41.49
C TRP A 192 27.18 -16.78 -41.34
N GLU A 193 26.69 -17.43 -42.40
CA GLU A 193 25.39 -18.08 -42.44
C GLU A 193 25.19 -19.22 -41.41
N GLU A 194 26.25 -19.88 -40.91
CA GLU A 194 26.11 -20.93 -39.90
C GLU A 194 26.08 -20.41 -38.44
N ALA A 195 26.53 -19.17 -38.18
CA ALA A 195 26.66 -18.64 -36.82
C ALA A 195 25.36 -18.04 -36.25
N VAL A 196 24.36 -17.74 -37.11
CA VAL A 196 23.10 -17.10 -36.69
C VAL A 196 22.08 -18.13 -36.18
N ALA A 197 22.33 -19.43 -36.36
CA ALA A 197 21.43 -20.52 -35.95
C ALA A 197 21.79 -21.15 -34.59
N GLY A 198 22.41 -20.39 -33.66
CA GLY A 198 22.73 -20.84 -32.30
C GLY A 198 22.02 -20.00 -31.23
N PRO A 199 21.55 -20.59 -30.10
CA PRO A 199 20.73 -19.88 -29.13
C PRO A 199 21.56 -18.83 -28.38
N SER A 200 21.36 -17.55 -28.69
CA SER A 200 22.01 -16.46 -27.97
C SER A 200 21.42 -16.33 -26.56
N ARG A 201 21.94 -17.09 -25.60
CA ARG A 201 21.73 -16.85 -24.16
C ARG A 201 22.49 -15.58 -23.77
N LYS A 202 21.85 -14.43 -23.86
CA LYS A 202 22.31 -13.21 -23.19
C LYS A 202 22.18 -13.40 -21.67
N ARG A 203 23.31 -13.57 -20.98
CA ARG A 203 23.42 -13.42 -19.52
C ARG A 203 23.26 -11.93 -19.20
N ALA A 204 22.14 -11.55 -18.57
CA ALA A 204 22.02 -10.25 -17.94
C ALA A 204 22.98 -10.19 -16.75
N GLY A 205 24.02 -9.38 -16.86
CA GLY A 205 24.91 -9.07 -15.74
C GLY A 205 24.22 -8.09 -14.79
N MET A 206 24.01 -8.51 -13.55
CA MET A 206 23.71 -7.62 -12.42
C MET A 206 24.95 -6.76 -12.14
N GLY A 207 24.95 -5.54 -12.65
CA GLY A 207 25.90 -4.50 -12.30
C GLY A 207 25.56 -3.90 -10.94
N SER A 208 26.30 -4.29 -9.92
CA SER A 208 26.37 -3.65 -8.60
C SER A 208 26.94 -2.23 -8.76
N SER A 209 26.13 -1.19 -8.48
CA SER A 209 26.63 0.17 -8.27
C SER A 209 26.72 0.45 -6.77
N ARG A 210 27.92 0.17 -6.27
CA ARG A 210 28.43 0.55 -4.95
C ARG A 210 28.97 1.98 -5.06
N GLY A 211 28.31 2.92 -4.38
CA GLY A 211 28.89 4.16 -3.89
C GLY A 211 28.64 5.41 -4.75
N GLU A 212 27.90 6.38 -4.20
CA GLU A 212 28.46 7.65 -3.75
C GLU A 212 27.36 8.50 -3.08
N LYS A 213 27.49 8.67 -1.76
CA LYS A 213 26.78 9.67 -0.96
C LYS A 213 27.18 11.06 -1.46
N LYS A 214 26.31 11.73 -2.24
CA LYS A 214 26.37 13.18 -2.41
C LYS A 214 25.40 13.86 -1.44
N LYS A 215 25.97 14.38 -0.35
CA LYS A 215 25.39 15.49 0.42
C LYS A 215 25.42 16.74 -0.47
N ARG A 216 24.28 17.40 -0.72
CA ARG A 216 24.26 18.85 -0.98
C ARG A 216 22.90 19.50 -0.70
N MET A 217 22.94 20.30 0.37
CA MET A 217 22.37 21.64 0.53
C MET A 217 20.85 21.85 0.38
N ARG A 218 20.24 21.84 1.56
CA ARG A 218 19.17 22.74 2.04
C ARG A 218 19.25 24.13 1.39
N GLY A 219 18.37 24.37 0.42
CA GLY A 219 18.12 25.66 -0.21
C GLY A 219 16.70 26.12 0.08
N LYS A 220 16.57 27.01 1.06
CA LYS A 220 15.35 27.76 1.40
C LYS A 220 15.20 28.87 0.36
N GLY A 221 14.10 28.92 -0.39
CA GLY A 221 13.88 29.94 -1.41
C GLY A 221 12.41 30.05 -1.80
N LYS A 222 11.77 31.13 -1.36
CA LYS A 222 10.40 31.53 -1.67
C LYS A 222 10.25 31.92 -3.16
N GLY A 223 9.07 31.61 -3.71
CA GLY A 223 8.31 32.46 -4.64
C GLY A 223 8.87 32.71 -6.03
N LYS A 224 8.11 32.30 -7.05
CA LYS A 224 7.35 33.24 -7.90
C LYS A 224 6.54 32.49 -8.94
N VAL A 225 5.30 32.94 -9.06
CA VAL A 225 4.43 32.88 -10.23
C VAL A 225 5.25 33.06 -11.50
N THR A 226 5.12 32.16 -12.46
CA THR A 226 5.51 32.40 -13.85
C THR A 226 4.32 31.97 -14.70
N GLU A 227 3.61 32.97 -15.22
CA GLU A 227 2.66 32.85 -16.32
C GLU A 227 3.33 32.10 -17.47
N MET A 228 2.65 31.11 -18.02
CA MET A 228 3.05 30.49 -19.29
C MET A 228 2.44 31.34 -20.41
N GLU A 229 3.20 32.35 -20.83
CA GLU A 229 2.93 33.20 -21.98
C GLU A 229 3.01 32.37 -23.27
N GLU A 230 1.91 32.43 -24.02
CA GLU A 230 1.66 31.74 -25.28
C GLU A 230 2.45 32.45 -26.40
N ALA A 231 3.65 31.94 -26.71
CA ALA A 231 4.45 32.43 -27.83
C ALA A 231 4.00 31.77 -29.15
N ASP A 232 3.24 32.56 -29.90
CA ASP A 232 2.78 32.38 -31.28
C ASP A 232 3.98 32.46 -32.25
N ASP A 233 4.70 31.35 -32.44
CA ASP A 233 5.80 31.26 -33.40
C ASP A 233 5.27 31.04 -34.83
N LYS A 234 4.85 32.15 -35.45
CA LYS A 234 4.59 32.28 -36.88
C LYS A 234 5.91 32.27 -37.65
N TRP A 235 6.39 31.09 -38.03
CA TRP A 235 7.44 30.98 -39.05
C TRP A 235 6.82 31.05 -40.45
N GLU A 236 6.70 32.29 -40.96
CA GLU A 236 6.61 32.55 -42.40
C GLU A 236 7.98 32.25 -43.04
N ILE A 237 8.14 31.04 -43.59
CA ILE A 237 9.22 30.74 -44.52
C ILE A 237 8.71 31.07 -45.92
N GLY A 238 8.87 32.35 -46.28
CA GLY A 238 8.84 32.82 -47.66
C GLY A 238 10.17 32.47 -48.33
N GLY A 239 10.11 31.55 -49.29
CA GLY A 239 11.24 31.11 -50.11
C GLY A 239 10.72 30.38 -51.33
N GLU A 240 10.18 31.13 -52.29
CA GLU A 240 9.89 30.67 -53.64
C GLU A 240 11.22 30.38 -54.37
N ASP A 241 11.87 29.27 -54.04
CA ASP A 241 12.87 28.68 -54.92
C ASP A 241 12.16 27.60 -55.76
N GLU A 242 11.76 28.02 -56.95
CA GLU A 242 11.22 27.19 -58.02
C GLU A 242 12.26 26.10 -58.36
N PRO A 243 12.03 24.81 -58.00
CA PRO A 243 13.01 23.77 -58.30
C PRO A 243 13.01 23.51 -59.80
N ALA A 244 14.12 23.89 -60.43
CA ALA A 244 14.45 23.55 -61.80
C ALA A 244 14.10 22.08 -62.08
N THR A 245 13.32 21.90 -63.14
CA THR A 245 12.76 20.63 -63.62
C THR A 245 13.86 19.56 -63.70
N PRO A 246 13.82 18.49 -62.88
CA PRO A 246 14.79 17.43 -62.96
C PRO A 246 14.62 16.67 -64.27
N LEU A 247 15.71 16.58 -65.03
CA LEU A 247 15.86 15.77 -66.23
C LEU A 247 15.27 14.37 -66.05
N LYS A 248 14.48 13.98 -67.06
CA LYS A 248 13.72 12.73 -67.20
C LYS A 248 14.66 11.50 -67.28
N GLY A 249 15.23 11.11 -66.15
CA GLY A 249 15.92 9.84 -65.96
C GLY A 249 14.93 8.68 -65.80
N PRO A 250 15.35 7.42 -66.04
CA PRO A 250 14.46 6.26 -66.05
C PRO A 250 13.72 6.16 -64.73
N SER A 251 12.39 6.14 -64.82
CA SER A 251 11.43 6.24 -63.72
C SER A 251 11.73 5.29 -62.56
N GLY A 252 12.53 5.76 -61.61
CA GLY A 252 12.86 5.12 -60.34
C GLY A 252 11.72 5.20 -59.32
N ALA A 253 10.48 5.00 -59.76
CA ALA A 253 9.29 5.11 -58.92
C ALA A 253 9.25 4.11 -57.76
N GLY A 254 10.04 3.03 -57.82
CA GLY A 254 10.12 2.01 -56.76
C GLY A 254 11.11 2.29 -55.63
N VAL A 255 12.05 3.22 -55.79
CA VAL A 255 13.08 3.49 -54.75
C VAL A 255 12.56 4.48 -53.69
N HIS A 256 11.71 5.42 -54.09
CA HIS A 256 11.13 6.41 -53.18
C HIS A 256 10.07 5.82 -52.24
N THR A 257 9.34 4.79 -52.67
CA THR A 257 8.36 4.11 -51.81
C THR A 257 9.02 3.31 -50.70
N TRP A 258 10.14 2.64 -50.99
CA TRP A 258 10.89 1.87 -50.00
C TRP A 258 11.47 2.73 -48.87
N TRP A 259 11.97 3.92 -49.19
CA TRP A 259 12.45 4.87 -48.18
C TRP A 259 11.32 5.37 -47.26
N ALA A 260 10.15 5.65 -47.83
CA ALA A 260 8.99 6.10 -47.05
C ALA A 260 8.44 5.01 -46.11
N GLU A 261 8.50 3.73 -46.50
CA GLU A 261 8.12 2.60 -45.64
C GLU A 261 9.13 2.41 -44.49
N TRP A 262 10.42 2.48 -44.80
CA TRP A 262 11.48 2.37 -43.79
C TRP A 262 11.39 3.49 -42.72
N GLU A 263 11.11 4.72 -43.14
CA GLU A 263 10.97 5.85 -42.21
C GLU A 263 9.72 5.71 -41.33
N ARG A 264 8.59 5.22 -41.88
CA ARG A 264 7.40 4.91 -41.08
C ARG A 264 7.64 3.81 -40.06
N GLU A 265 8.35 2.74 -40.43
CA GLU A 265 8.66 1.65 -39.51
C GLU A 265 9.57 2.14 -38.37
N ARG A 266 10.52 3.03 -38.68
CA ARG A 266 11.36 3.68 -37.67
C ARG A 266 10.55 4.55 -36.70
N GLN A 267 9.56 5.29 -37.20
CA GLN A 267 8.65 6.09 -36.36
C GLN A 267 7.75 5.22 -35.47
N LEU A 268 7.23 4.11 -36.02
CA LEU A 268 6.44 3.15 -35.25
C LEU A 268 7.26 2.52 -34.11
N GLN A 269 8.50 2.10 -34.38
CA GLN A 269 9.39 1.61 -33.32
C GLN A 269 9.70 2.66 -32.25
N ALA A 270 9.80 3.93 -32.63
CA ALA A 270 10.02 5.01 -31.67
C ALA A 270 8.80 5.20 -30.75
N MET A 271 7.58 5.18 -31.31
CA MET A 271 6.34 5.23 -30.54
C MET A 271 6.15 4.01 -29.65
N GLU A 272 6.48 2.81 -30.13
CA GLU A 272 6.38 1.58 -29.34
C GLU A 272 7.30 1.61 -28.11
N ARG A 273 8.55 2.06 -28.29
CA ARG A 273 9.48 2.26 -27.17
C ARG A 273 8.99 3.31 -26.18
N GLN A 274 8.37 4.38 -26.67
CA GLN A 274 7.79 5.40 -25.80
C GLN A 274 6.60 4.85 -25.00
N ALA A 275 5.73 4.06 -25.63
CA ALA A 275 4.62 3.39 -24.96
C ALA A 275 5.11 2.43 -23.87
N GLU A 276 6.16 1.64 -24.13
CA GLU A 276 6.77 0.73 -23.14
C GLU A 276 7.32 1.48 -21.92
N VAL A 277 7.94 2.65 -22.14
CA VAL A 277 8.41 3.53 -21.06
C VAL A 277 7.23 4.08 -20.24
N HIS A 278 6.15 4.50 -20.89
CA HIS A 278 4.96 4.98 -20.18
C HIS A 278 4.25 3.87 -19.41
N GLU A 279 4.16 2.65 -19.95
CA GLU A 279 3.60 1.49 -19.26
C GLU A 279 4.42 1.14 -18.01
N THR A 280 5.75 1.11 -18.14
CA THR A 280 6.66 0.87 -17.01
C THR A 280 6.51 1.96 -15.94
N THR A 281 6.37 3.22 -16.37
CA THR A 281 6.18 4.36 -15.47
C THR A 281 4.83 4.28 -14.74
N ALA A 282 3.75 3.94 -15.45
CA ALA A 282 2.43 3.76 -14.87
C ALA A 282 2.40 2.62 -13.83
N LEU A 283 3.10 1.51 -14.11
CA LEU A 283 3.25 0.41 -13.16
C LEU A 283 4.00 0.84 -11.89
N ALA A 284 5.02 1.69 -12.02
CA ALA A 284 5.73 2.25 -10.88
C ALA A 284 4.83 3.15 -10.02
N PHE A 285 4.01 4.01 -10.64
CA PHE A 285 3.02 4.83 -9.94
C PHE A 285 1.98 3.98 -9.21
N LYS A 286 1.48 2.92 -9.84
CA LYS A 286 0.53 2.00 -9.21
C LYS A 286 1.12 1.37 -7.93
N ARG A 287 2.38 0.91 -7.99
CA ARG A 287 3.07 0.35 -6.81
C ARG A 287 3.29 1.38 -5.71
N MET A 288 3.57 2.64 -6.06
CA MET A 288 3.67 3.72 -5.08
C MET A 288 2.32 4.04 -4.42
N ALA A 289 1.22 4.01 -5.19
CA ALA A 289 -0.12 4.19 -4.64
C ALA A 289 -0.49 3.05 -3.68
N GLU A 290 -0.27 1.79 -4.06
CA GLU A 290 -0.50 0.63 -3.18
C GLU A 290 0.36 0.70 -1.89
N ALA A 291 1.60 1.19 -1.98
CA ALA A 291 2.44 1.41 -0.81
C ALA A 291 1.91 2.55 0.08
N ALA A 292 1.37 3.62 -0.51
CA ALA A 292 0.77 4.72 0.23
C ALA A 292 -0.51 4.29 0.95
N GLU A 293 -1.35 3.47 0.33
CA GLU A 293 -2.55 2.89 0.96
C GLU A 293 -2.18 2.06 2.19
N ARG A 294 -1.18 1.16 2.07
CA ARG A 294 -0.70 0.37 3.23
C ARG A 294 -0.16 1.23 4.37
N MET A 295 0.51 2.35 4.05
CA MET A 295 0.97 3.29 5.07
C MET A 295 -0.20 4.00 5.75
N ALA A 296 -1.25 4.36 5.01
CA ALA A 296 -2.47 4.96 5.57
C ALA A 296 -3.20 3.98 6.50
N GLU A 297 -3.37 2.72 6.08
CA GLU A 297 -3.96 1.67 6.92
C GLU A 297 -3.16 1.44 8.21
N ALA A 298 -1.83 1.42 8.13
CA ALA A 298 -0.96 1.29 9.32
C ALA A 298 -1.09 2.50 10.26
N ALA A 299 -1.21 3.70 9.70
CA ALA A 299 -1.41 4.92 10.49
C ALA A 299 -2.78 4.92 11.20
N GLU A 300 -3.84 4.45 10.53
CA GLU A 300 -5.16 4.31 11.12
C GLU A 300 -5.17 3.27 12.25
N TRP A 301 -4.52 2.11 12.04
CA TRP A 301 -4.33 1.11 13.09
C TRP A 301 -3.62 1.69 14.32
N THR A 302 -2.54 2.44 14.10
CA THR A 302 -1.80 3.12 15.16
C THR A 302 -2.68 4.12 15.90
N ALA A 303 -3.47 4.93 15.18
CA ALA A 303 -4.40 5.89 15.78
C ALA A 303 -5.48 5.19 16.63
N ASN A 304 -6.02 4.06 16.17
CA ASN A 304 -6.99 3.26 16.91
C ASN A 304 -6.40 2.67 18.20
N GLU A 305 -5.16 2.18 18.17
CA GLU A 305 -4.47 1.74 19.39
C GLU A 305 -4.26 2.89 20.37
N TRP A 306 -3.84 4.07 19.90
CA TRP A 306 -3.71 5.25 20.75
C TRP A 306 -5.03 5.70 21.36
N ALA A 307 -6.14 5.62 20.61
CA ALA A 307 -7.47 5.90 21.14
C ALA A 307 -7.86 4.92 22.25
N LEU A 308 -7.53 3.63 22.10
CA LEU A 308 -7.72 2.64 23.15
C LEU A 308 -6.87 2.95 24.40
N TYR A 309 -5.61 3.35 24.22
CA TYR A 309 -4.76 3.79 25.33
C TYR A 309 -5.32 5.03 26.05
N HIS A 310 -5.86 6.00 25.31
CA HIS A 310 -6.46 7.20 25.88
C HIS A 310 -7.69 6.85 26.73
N THR A 311 -8.62 6.05 26.19
CA THR A 311 -9.81 5.60 26.93
C THR A 311 -9.44 4.78 28.17
N TRP A 312 -8.42 3.93 28.09
CA TRP A 312 -7.91 3.20 29.25
C TRP A 312 -7.29 4.13 30.30
N ALA A 313 -6.51 5.14 29.88
CA ALA A 313 -5.88 6.10 30.78
C ALA A 313 -6.92 6.94 31.54
N GLU A 314 -7.98 7.40 30.87
CA GLU A 314 -9.11 8.09 31.48
C GLU A 314 -9.82 7.20 32.52
N TRP A 315 -10.08 5.93 32.17
CA TRP A 315 -10.68 4.97 33.09
C TRP A 315 -9.80 4.74 34.34
N ALA A 316 -8.49 4.57 34.15
CA ALA A 316 -7.54 4.41 35.24
C ALA A 316 -7.50 5.65 36.15
N GLU A 317 -7.63 6.86 35.57
CA GLU A 317 -7.74 8.09 36.34
C GLU A 317 -9.04 8.17 37.15
N MET A 318 -10.18 7.81 36.56
CA MET A 318 -11.46 7.75 37.29
C MET A 318 -11.39 6.80 38.48
N ARG A 319 -10.78 5.62 38.31
CA ARG A 319 -10.56 4.66 39.42
C ARG A 319 -9.67 5.24 40.51
N ARG A 320 -8.56 5.90 40.16
CA ARG A 320 -7.71 6.58 41.17
C ARG A 320 -8.48 7.63 41.96
N ARG A 321 -9.33 8.42 41.30
CA ARG A 321 -10.17 9.44 41.98
C ARG A 321 -11.20 8.80 42.92
N GLU A 322 -11.78 7.67 42.53
CA GLU A 322 -12.71 6.90 43.36
C GLU A 322 -12.01 6.29 44.58
N ASP A 323 -10.86 5.64 44.39
CA ASP A 323 -10.08 5.05 45.48
C ASP A 323 -9.65 6.12 46.51
N VAL A 324 -9.29 7.33 46.06
CA VAL A 324 -9.00 8.46 46.97
C VAL A 324 -10.24 8.91 47.76
N ARG A 325 -11.43 8.92 47.13
CA ARG A 325 -12.69 9.24 47.82
C ARG A 325 -13.04 8.18 48.85
N GLU A 326 -12.89 6.90 48.51
CA GLU A 326 -13.08 5.78 49.44
C GLU A 326 -12.11 5.86 50.62
N ALA A 327 -10.84 6.15 50.36
CA ALA A 327 -9.83 6.32 51.41
C ALA A 327 -10.19 7.47 52.36
N ARG A 328 -10.62 8.63 51.85
CA ARG A 328 -11.11 9.75 52.69
C ARG A 328 -12.34 9.36 53.51
N MET A 329 -13.28 8.63 52.93
CA MET A 329 -14.45 8.13 53.64
C MET A 329 -14.08 7.11 54.73
N ALA A 330 -13.09 6.25 54.47
CA ALA A 330 -12.57 5.30 55.44
C ALA A 330 -11.84 6.02 56.60
N GLU A 331 -11.01 7.02 56.30
CA GLU A 331 -10.35 7.85 57.32
C GLU A 331 -11.37 8.56 58.23
N PHE A 332 -12.43 9.12 57.63
CA PHE A 332 -13.54 9.73 58.39
C PHE A 332 -14.23 8.73 59.33
N LYS A 333 -14.45 7.49 58.87
CA LYS A 333 -15.02 6.41 59.70
C LYS A 333 -14.06 5.96 60.82
N CYS A 334 -12.76 5.83 60.53
CA CYS A 334 -11.76 5.35 61.47
C CYS A 334 -11.41 6.38 62.55
N ARG A 335 -11.49 7.68 62.26
CA ARG A 335 -11.23 8.73 63.26
C ARG A 335 -12.23 8.76 64.41
N GLY A 336 -13.32 7.98 64.36
CA GLY A 336 -14.16 7.68 65.52
C GLY A 336 -14.75 8.90 66.23
N GLY A 337 -14.70 10.07 65.60
CA GLY A 337 -15.26 11.30 66.11
C GLY A 337 -16.76 11.19 65.96
N GLY A 338 -17.43 10.74 67.01
CA GLY A 338 -18.87 10.83 67.13
C GLY A 338 -19.30 12.20 66.61
N TRP A 339 -20.27 12.21 65.72
CA TRP A 339 -20.84 13.40 65.12
C TRP A 339 -21.26 14.35 66.24
N LYS A 340 -20.35 15.19 66.74
CA LYS A 340 -20.71 16.39 67.45
C LYS A 340 -21.32 17.26 66.38
N ARG A 341 -22.65 17.16 66.30
CA ARG A 341 -23.53 18.11 65.64
C ARG A 341 -22.90 19.49 65.81
N PRO A 342 -22.48 20.17 64.73
CA PRO A 342 -22.07 21.55 64.84
C PRO A 342 -23.22 22.29 65.50
N GLN A 343 -23.03 22.77 66.73
CA GLN A 343 -23.97 23.70 67.32
C GLN A 343 -23.95 24.92 66.40
N SER A 344 -25.06 25.09 65.69
CA SER A 344 -25.43 26.30 64.99
C SER A 344 -25.68 27.39 66.05
N GLU A 345 -24.62 27.98 66.56
CA GLU A 345 -24.68 29.18 67.40
C GLU A 345 -23.55 30.09 66.96
N VAL A 346 -23.88 31.03 66.07
CA VAL A 346 -23.78 32.48 66.26
C VAL A 346 -23.80 33.09 64.86
N GLU A 347 -24.89 33.84 64.61
CA GLU A 347 -24.95 34.87 63.60
C GLU A 347 -23.79 35.85 63.85
N ASP A 348 -22.72 35.78 63.06
CA ASP A 348 -21.83 36.92 62.90
C ASP A 348 -22.02 37.48 61.50
N LYS A 349 -22.77 38.58 61.50
CA LYS A 349 -22.72 39.65 60.51
C LYS A 349 -21.26 40.08 60.36
N ASN A 350 -20.68 39.89 59.18
CA ASN A 350 -19.63 40.75 58.64
C ASN A 350 -19.72 40.58 57.12
N GLU A 351 -20.41 41.50 56.45
CA GLU A 351 -19.91 42.81 56.04
C GLU A 351 -19.21 42.69 54.69
N GLU A 352 -19.83 43.38 53.75
CA GLU A 352 -19.45 43.62 52.37
C GLU A 352 -17.98 44.07 52.27
N ALA A 353 -17.20 43.46 51.37
CA ALA A 353 -16.10 44.09 50.65
C ALA A 353 -15.41 43.04 49.77
N ASP A 354 -15.62 43.08 48.45
CA ASP A 354 -14.67 43.75 47.54
C ASP A 354 -15.01 43.34 46.10
N GLU A 355 -15.68 44.25 45.39
CA GLU A 355 -15.72 44.27 43.94
C GLU A 355 -14.34 44.71 43.45
N GLY A 356 -13.61 43.85 42.75
CA GLY A 356 -12.44 44.31 41.99
C GLY A 356 -11.42 43.23 41.68
N VAL A 357 -11.48 42.67 40.47
CA VAL A 357 -10.56 43.07 39.40
C VAL A 357 -10.89 42.22 38.16
N GLU A 358 -11.54 42.85 37.18
CA GLU A 358 -11.45 42.43 35.79
C GLU A 358 -9.99 42.63 35.36
N GLY A 359 -9.23 41.55 35.35
CA GLY A 359 -7.92 41.49 34.73
C GLY A 359 -8.07 40.99 33.30
N ASP A 360 -8.12 41.94 32.35
CA ASP A 360 -7.67 41.75 30.97
C ASP A 360 -6.36 40.97 30.98
N ASN A 361 -6.36 39.80 30.37
CA ASN A 361 -5.13 39.15 29.96
C ASN A 361 -5.18 39.03 28.44
N GLU A 362 -4.89 40.18 27.81
CA GLU A 362 -4.52 40.29 26.40
C GLU A 362 -3.35 39.35 26.09
N GLU A 363 -3.46 38.69 24.95
CA GLU A 363 -2.39 38.36 24.00
C GLU A 363 -0.93 38.39 24.52
N GLU A 364 -0.34 37.21 24.74
CA GLU A 364 1.03 37.00 24.26
C GLU A 364 1.05 35.85 23.25
N GLU A 365 0.95 36.28 21.98
CA GLU A 365 1.52 35.59 20.85
C GLU A 365 3.04 35.39 21.04
N ASP A 366 3.48 34.17 20.75
CA ASP A 366 4.67 33.86 19.95
C ASP A 366 6.08 33.98 20.59
N VAL A 367 6.58 32.88 21.18
CA VAL A 367 8.01 32.50 21.03
C VAL A 367 8.19 30.98 20.94
N ARG A 368 8.12 30.49 19.70
CA ARG A 368 9.13 29.64 19.05
C ARG A 368 10.27 29.08 19.95
N GLY A 369 10.15 27.83 20.36
CA GLY A 369 11.23 27.05 20.98
C GLY A 369 11.39 25.67 20.35
N GLU A 370 12.06 25.60 19.19
CA GLU A 370 12.64 24.37 18.65
C GLU A 370 13.60 23.78 19.70
N LYS A 371 13.23 22.68 20.37
CA LYS A 371 14.19 21.82 21.08
C LYS A 371 14.64 20.70 20.17
N GLU A 372 15.75 20.96 19.49
CA GLU A 372 16.65 19.95 18.98
C GLU A 372 17.17 19.06 20.13
N GLY A 373 17.34 17.77 19.82
CA GLY A 373 18.49 17.01 20.30
C GLY A 373 18.27 16.10 21.49
N ARG A 374 17.82 14.87 21.22
CA ARG A 374 18.45 13.68 21.81
C ARG A 374 18.16 12.44 20.96
N GLU A 375 18.99 12.24 19.94
CA GLU A 375 19.15 10.93 19.31
C GLU A 375 19.80 10.01 20.36
N GLU A 376 19.00 9.12 20.94
CA GLU A 376 19.54 7.94 21.62
C GLU A 376 19.95 6.93 20.55
N GLN A 377 21.26 6.86 20.37
CA GLN A 377 21.95 5.85 19.59
C GLN A 377 21.84 4.51 20.34
N GLU A 378 20.77 3.75 20.12
CA GLU A 378 20.73 2.34 20.53
C GLU A 378 21.58 1.50 19.59
N GLY A 379 22.75 1.14 20.10
CA GLY A 379 23.66 0.20 19.50
C GLY A 379 23.08 -1.21 19.48
N GLY A 380 23.14 -1.81 18.30
CA GLY A 380 23.57 -3.19 18.06
C GLY A 380 23.07 -4.29 18.99
N ARG A 381 22.23 -5.18 18.44
CA ARG A 381 22.54 -6.61 18.48
C ARG A 381 21.93 -7.35 17.31
N GLU A 382 22.82 -7.78 16.41
CA GLU A 382 22.65 -9.00 15.64
C GLU A 382 22.19 -10.12 16.55
N GLN A 383 21.17 -10.87 16.13
CA GLN A 383 21.23 -12.32 16.18
C GLN A 383 20.35 -12.89 15.07
N ALA A 384 21.04 -13.51 14.11
CA ALA A 384 20.47 -14.43 13.16
C ALA A 384 19.84 -15.62 13.90
N MET A 385 18.72 -16.11 13.39
CA MET A 385 18.26 -17.47 13.66
C MET A 385 17.82 -18.07 12.31
N GLU A 386 18.80 -18.68 11.64
CA GLU A 386 18.56 -19.78 10.70
C GLU A 386 18.80 -21.07 11.50
N GLU A 387 17.76 -21.90 11.63
CA GLU A 387 17.72 -23.27 11.10
C GLU A 387 16.26 -23.72 10.92
#